data_AF-A0A0N4VL32-F1
#
_entry.id   AF-A0A0N4VL32-F1
#
_cell.length_a   1.000
_cell.length_b   1.000
_cell.length_c   1.000
_cell.angle_alpha   90.00
_cell.angle_beta   90.00
_cell.angle_gamma   90.00
#
_symmetry.space_group_name_H-M   'P 1'
#
loop_
_entity.id
_entity.type
_entity.pdbx_description
1 polymer ?
#
loop_
_entity_poly.entity_id
_entity_poly.type
_entity_poly.pdbx_seq_one_letter_code
_entity_poly.pdbx_strand_id
1 'polypeptide(L)'
;PEETTTPPAAVTATAGAPPAAATNTEPETPAATANANSTVPTRQYLDQTVVPILLQALGALAKERPPNPIEYLANYLLKEKDRIKNEKSKGQQF
;
A
#
# COMPACT_ATOMS: atom_id res chain seq x y z
N PRO A 1 42.78 5.71 -49.56
CA PRO A 1 42.18 4.37 -49.69
C PRO A 1 40.69 4.54 -49.95
N GLU A 2 40.26 4.47 -51.21
CA GLU A 2 38.86 4.28 -51.60
C GLU A 2 38.53 2.78 -51.67
N GLU A 3 37.23 2.50 -51.72
CA GLU A 3 36.51 1.22 -51.82
C GLU A 3 35.95 0.65 -50.50
N THR A 4 34.74 0.09 -50.40
CA THR A 4 33.54 -0.04 -51.24
C THR A 4 32.53 -0.76 -50.33
N THR A 5 31.23 -0.61 -50.60
CA THR A 5 30.20 -1.65 -50.41
C THR A 5 29.38 -1.69 -49.10
N THR A 6 28.12 -1.27 -49.26
CA THR A 6 26.88 -2.05 -49.07
C THR A 6 26.71 -2.97 -47.82
N PRO A 7 25.61 -2.80 -47.03
CA PRO A 7 24.99 -3.89 -46.26
C PRO A 7 24.16 -4.77 -47.26
N PRO A 8 23.29 -5.74 -46.90
CA PRO A 8 23.06 -6.59 -45.71
C PRO A 8 22.99 -8.12 -46.07
N ALA A 9 23.20 -9.05 -45.13
CA ALA A 9 22.72 -10.46 -45.21
C ALA A 9 22.99 -11.16 -43.85
N ALA A 10 21.96 -11.47 -43.04
CA ALA A 10 21.22 -12.74 -43.05
C ALA A 10 22.10 -13.96 -42.73
N VAL A 11 21.90 -14.63 -41.59
CA VAL A 11 21.04 -15.83 -41.49
C VAL A 11 20.94 -16.38 -40.05
N THR A 12 19.75 -16.87 -39.79
CA THR A 12 19.17 -17.61 -38.67
C THR A 12 19.87 -18.94 -38.36
N ALA A 13 19.98 -19.31 -37.07
CA ALA A 13 19.99 -20.70 -36.56
C ALA A 13 19.78 -20.63 -35.03
N THR A 14 18.57 -20.78 -34.49
CA THR A 14 17.80 -22.01 -34.19
C THR A 14 18.48 -23.05 -33.28
N ALA A 15 17.73 -23.36 -32.21
CA ALA A 15 17.65 -24.61 -31.45
C ALA A 15 18.86 -25.06 -30.61
N GLY A 16 18.72 -24.81 -29.30
CA GLY A 16 19.43 -25.53 -28.24
C GLY A 16 18.61 -25.55 -26.96
N ALA A 17 17.48 -26.25 -26.98
CA ALA A 17 16.89 -26.88 -25.79
C ALA A 17 17.15 -28.39 -25.88
N PRO A 18 17.07 -29.22 -24.80
CA PRO A 18 16.56 -28.98 -23.43
C PRO A 18 17.52 -29.64 -22.38
N PRO A 19 17.13 -30.23 -21.23
CA PRO A 19 15.95 -30.12 -20.33
C PRO A 19 16.34 -29.92 -18.83
N ALA A 20 15.35 -30.01 -17.94
CA ALA A 20 15.42 -30.33 -16.50
C ALA A 20 15.21 -29.17 -15.50
N ALA A 21 13.94 -29.08 -15.07
CA ALA A 21 13.51 -29.04 -13.67
C ALA A 21 14.20 -28.05 -12.71
N ALA A 22 13.54 -26.90 -12.53
CA ALA A 22 13.48 -26.26 -11.22
C ALA A 22 12.01 -26.04 -10.85
N THR A 23 11.34 -27.14 -10.52
CA THR A 23 10.14 -27.16 -9.69
C THR A 23 10.57 -26.74 -8.27
N ASN A 24 10.53 -25.45 -7.98
CA ASN A 24 10.38 -24.98 -6.59
C ASN A 24 8.85 -24.96 -6.36
N THR A 25 8.22 -26.06 -5.94
CA THR A 25 8.27 -26.63 -4.59
C THR A 25 8.31 -25.54 -3.52
N GLU A 26 7.14 -24.96 -3.31
CA GLU A 26 6.56 -24.65 -2.00
C GLU A 26 7.30 -25.33 -0.83
N PRO A 27 7.88 -24.56 0.09
CA PRO A 27 7.92 -24.95 1.49
C PRO A 27 6.70 -24.33 2.17
N GLU A 28 5.62 -25.11 2.21
CA GLU A 28 4.61 -25.04 3.26
C GLU A 28 5.33 -24.98 4.62
N THR A 29 5.50 -23.77 5.15
CA THR A 29 5.86 -23.54 6.55
C THR A 29 4.65 -22.89 7.21
N PRO A 30 3.76 -23.65 7.86
CA PRO A 30 2.72 -23.08 8.70
C PRO A 30 3.35 -22.63 10.02
N ALA A 31 4.12 -21.54 9.97
CA ALA A 31 4.65 -20.85 11.14
C ALA A 31 4.16 -19.40 11.16
N ALA A 32 2.84 -19.24 11.19
CA ALA A 32 2.23 -18.05 11.76
C ALA A 32 1.36 -18.48 12.96
N THR A 33 2.01 -18.99 14.00
CA THR A 33 1.53 -18.80 15.37
C THR A 33 1.65 -17.31 15.70
N ALA A 34 0.85 -16.48 15.04
CA ALA A 34 0.69 -15.08 15.39
C ALA A 34 -0.53 -14.99 16.30
N ASN A 35 -0.31 -15.41 17.55
CA ASN A 35 -1.03 -14.98 18.74
C ASN A 35 -2.46 -14.50 18.47
N ALA A 36 -3.42 -15.41 18.58
CA ALA A 36 -4.83 -15.13 18.82
C ALA A 36 -5.02 -14.52 20.23
N ASN A 37 -4.23 -13.50 20.55
CA ASN A 37 -4.42 -12.65 21.70
C ASN A 37 -5.51 -11.66 21.30
N SER A 38 -6.52 -11.56 22.13
CA SER A 38 -7.70 -10.70 22.06
C SER A 38 -7.37 -9.19 22.07
N THR A 39 -6.54 -8.76 21.14
CA THR A 39 -6.36 -7.39 20.70
C THR A 39 -7.17 -7.30 19.42
N VAL A 40 -8.17 -6.42 19.40
CA VAL A 40 -8.85 -6.02 18.17
C VAL A 40 -7.79 -5.89 17.07
N PRO A 41 -7.91 -6.55 15.91
CA PRO A 41 -6.89 -6.53 14.87
C PRO A 41 -6.43 -5.08 14.67
N THR A 42 -5.12 -4.80 14.69
CA THR A 42 -4.58 -3.42 14.69
C THR A 42 -5.28 -2.53 13.67
N ARG A 43 -5.60 -3.10 12.51
CA ARG A 43 -6.37 -2.46 11.44
C ARG A 43 -7.74 -1.95 11.89
N GLN A 44 -8.49 -2.75 12.62
CA GLN A 44 -9.81 -2.39 13.13
C GLN A 44 -9.74 -1.36 14.26
N TYR A 45 -8.69 -1.35 15.08
CA TYR A 45 -8.46 -0.24 16.01
C TYR A 45 -8.24 1.08 15.26
N LEU A 46 -7.42 1.07 14.21
CA LEU A 46 -7.18 2.25 13.37
C LEU A 46 -8.45 2.70 12.62
N ASP A 47 -9.17 1.75 12.02
CA ASP A 47 -10.43 2.00 11.32
C ASP A 47 -11.49 2.63 12.21
N GLN A 48 -11.55 2.20 13.47
CA GLN A 48 -12.49 2.75 14.44
C GLN A 48 -12.02 4.10 14.98
N THR A 49 -10.73 4.31 15.22
CA THR A 49 -10.21 5.52 15.90
C THR A 49 -9.90 6.68 14.96
N VAL A 50 -8.96 6.49 14.04
CA VAL A 50 -8.28 7.58 13.35
C VAL A 50 -8.54 7.62 11.85
N VAL A 51 -8.92 6.51 11.23
CA VAL A 51 -9.15 6.46 9.78
C VAL A 51 -10.28 7.39 9.30
N PRO A 52 -11.47 7.44 9.94
CA PRO A 52 -12.57 8.28 9.45
C PRO A 52 -12.19 9.76 9.45
N ILE A 53 -11.50 10.21 10.51
CA ILE A 53 -11.06 11.60 10.62
C ILE A 53 -9.92 11.91 9.64
N LEU A 54 -9.00 10.98 9.42
CA LEU A 54 -7.92 11.17 8.45
C LEU A 54 -8.47 11.33 7.04
N LEU A 55 -9.45 10.51 6.64
CA LEU A 55 -10.10 10.64 5.33
C LEU A 55 -10.79 12.01 5.17
N GLN A 56 -11.50 12.45 6.22
CA GLN A 56 -12.17 13.74 6.20
C GLN A 56 -11.17 14.92 6.13
N ALA A 57 -10.09 14.86 6.92
CA ALA A 57 -9.04 15.86 6.94
C ALA A 57 -8.29 15.93 5.59
N LEU A 58 -7.97 14.77 5.01
CA LEU A 58 -7.33 14.69 3.69
C LEU A 58 -8.23 15.23 2.58
N GLY A 59 -9.54 15.02 2.67
CA GLY A 59 -10.51 15.61 1.74
C GLY A 59 -10.56 17.14 1.81
N ALA A 60 -10.50 17.71 3.00
CA ALA A 60 -10.43 19.16 3.20
C ALA A 60 -9.09 19.74 2.71
N LEU A 61 -7.98 19.08 3.05
CA LEU A 61 -6.64 19.46 2.62
C LEU A 61 -6.51 19.43 1.09
N ALA A 62 -7.06 18.41 0.42
CA ALA A 62 -7.01 18.29 -1.03
C ALA A 62 -7.79 19.41 -1.75
N LYS A 63 -8.84 19.95 -1.12
CA LYS A 63 -9.63 21.07 -1.65
C LYS A 63 -8.95 22.41 -1.46
N GLU A 64 -8.44 22.69 -0.27
CA GLU A 64 -7.85 24.00 0.05
C GLU A 64 -6.41 24.15 -0.45
N ARG A 65 -5.67 23.03 -0.55
CA ARG A 65 -4.22 23.00 -0.86
C ARG A 65 -3.44 24.09 -0.11
N PRO A 66 -3.48 24.08 1.24
CA PRO A 66 -2.77 25.06 2.05
C PRO A 66 -1.25 24.94 1.84
N PRO A 67 -0.49 26.03 2.04
CA PRO A 67 0.97 26.05 1.88
C PRO A 67 1.68 25.05 2.81
N ASN A 68 1.11 24.81 4.01
CA ASN A 68 1.61 23.84 4.98
C ASN A 68 0.58 22.71 5.19
N PRO A 69 0.60 21.64 4.38
CA PRO A 69 -0.39 20.56 4.48
C PRO A 69 -0.33 19.80 5.81
N ILE A 70 0.87 19.59 6.37
CA ILE A 70 1.05 18.86 7.63
C ILE A 70 0.44 19.63 8.80
N GLU A 71 0.70 20.92 8.87
CA GLU A 71 0.22 21.79 9.94
C GLU A 71 -1.30 21.95 9.88
N TYR A 72 -1.86 22.07 8.67
CA TYR A 72 -3.30 22.06 8.47
C TYR A 72 -3.94 20.75 8.94
N LEU A 73 -3.37 19.60 8.53
CA LEU A 73 -3.87 18.28 8.93
C LEU A 73 -3.85 18.10 10.45
N ALA A 74 -2.74 18.48 11.10
CA ALA A 74 -2.60 18.39 12.55
C ALA A 74 -3.65 19.26 13.27
N ASN A 75 -3.80 20.51 12.86
CA ASN A 75 -4.81 21.41 13.42
C ASN A 75 -6.24 20.88 13.19
N TYR A 76 -6.51 20.29 12.02
CA TYR A 76 -7.80 19.66 11.72
C TYR A 76 -8.09 18.49 12.66
N LEU A 77 -7.12 17.60 12.86
CA LEU A 77 -7.22 16.47 13.78
C LEU A 77 -7.43 16.93 15.22
N LEU A 78 -6.71 17.96 15.68
CA LEU A 78 -6.87 18.50 17.02
C LEU A 78 -8.26 19.11 17.24
N LYS A 79 -8.80 19.83 16.24
CA LYS A 79 -10.12 20.46 16.34
C LYS A 79 -11.24 19.43 16.37
N GLU A 80 -11.09 18.32 15.65
CA GLU A 80 -12.11 17.29 15.52
C GLU A 80 -12.01 16.17 16.56
N LYS A 81 -10.92 16.12 17.34
CA LYS A 81 -10.67 15.07 18.35
C LYS A 81 -11.86 14.87 19.30
N ASP A 82 -12.49 15.96 19.71
CA ASP A 82 -13.58 15.97 20.68
C ASP A 82 -14.90 15.48 20.04
N ARG A 83 -15.13 15.80 18.76
CA ARG A 83 -16.27 15.28 18.00
C ARG A 83 -16.18 13.77 17.82
N ILE A 84 -15.00 13.26 17.43
CA ILE A 84 -14.74 11.82 17.26
C ILE A 84 -14.96 11.06 18.58
N LYS A 85 -14.46 11.61 19.69
CA LYS A 85 -14.64 11.01 21.03
C LYS A 85 -16.11 10.92 21.41
N ASN A 86 -16.86 11.98 21.16
CA ASN A 86 -18.29 12.06 21.46
C ASN A 86 -19.14 11.15 20.54
N GLU A 87 -18.75 11.03 19.27
CA GLU A 87 -19.42 10.19 18.27
C GLU A 87 -19.21 8.70 18.55
N LYS A 88 -17.99 8.30 18.92
CA LYS A 88 -17.73 6.93 19.41
C LYS A 88 -18.56 6.55 20.62
N SER A 89 -18.72 7.49 21.57
CA SER A 89 -19.50 7.22 22.78
C SER A 89 -20.99 7.02 22.51
N LYS A 90 -21.51 7.47 21.35
CA LYS A 90 -22.90 7.24 20.93
C LYS A 90 -23.08 5.94 20.14
N GLY A 91 -22.08 5.51 19.37
CA GLY A 91 -22.16 4.33 18.50
C GLY A 91 -21.97 2.98 19.21
N GLN A 92 -21.48 2.97 20.45
CA GLN A 92 -21.11 1.75 21.18
C GLN A 92 -22.16 1.29 22.21
N GLN A 93 -23.39 1.80 22.10
CA GLN A 93 -24.48 1.56 23.03
C GLN A 93 -25.37 0.37 22.61
N PHE A 94 -24.82 -0.77 22.19
CA PHE A 94 -25.56 -2.04 22.01
C PHE A 94 -24.62 -3.24 22.14
#